data_AF-A0A0D9Y9S1-F1
#
_entry.id   AF-A0A0D9Y9S1-F1
#
_cell.length_a   1.000
_cell.length_b   1.000
_cell.length_c   1.000
_cell.angle_alpha   90.00
_cell.angle_beta   90.00
_cell.angle_gamma   90.00
#
_symmetry.space_group_name_H-M   'P 1'
#
loop_
_entity.id
_entity.type
_entity.pdbx_description
1 polymer ?
#
loop_
_entity_poly.entity_id
_entity_poly.type
_entity_poly.pdbx_seq_one_letter_code
_entity_poly.pdbx_strand_id
1 'polypeptide(L)' 'MTTSNPTLATEIAEVAVAKGYAAVDAPVSGGDHGACKAALSIFAGGNVAVVTRLTPLFKLMGNAMYMG' A
#
# COMPACT_ATOMS: atom_id res chain seq x y z
N MET A 1 1.98 -3.29 5.48
CA MET A 1 0.67 -3.61 4.87
C MET A 1 -0.19 -4.21 5.97
N THR A 2 -0.73 -3.35 6.84
CA THR A 2 -1.49 -3.75 8.03
C THR A 2 -2.85 -3.08 7.94
N THR A 3 -3.91 -3.78 8.30
CA THR A 3 -5.22 -3.14 8.45
C THR A 3 -5.24 -2.33 9.75
N SER A 4 -5.35 -1.02 9.64
CA SER A 4 -5.39 -0.09 10.76
C SER A 4 -6.42 1.02 10.52
N ASN A 5 -6.56 1.93 11.49
CA ASN A 5 -7.44 3.08 11.35
C ASN A 5 -6.88 4.06 10.29
N PRO A 6 -7.70 4.59 9.36
CA PRO A 6 -7.25 5.57 8.35
C PRO A 6 -6.53 6.79 8.95
N THR A 7 -6.89 7.26 10.15
CA THR A 7 -6.20 8.40 10.76
C THR A 7 -4.73 8.10 11.06
N LEU A 8 -4.41 6.86 11.45
CA LEU A 8 -3.03 6.45 11.69
C LEU A 8 -2.21 6.44 10.39
N ALA A 9 -2.81 6.04 9.27
CA ALA A 9 -2.14 6.08 7.97
C ALA A 9 -1.76 7.52 7.59
N THR A 10 -2.66 8.48 7.84
CA THR A 10 -2.39 9.91 7.63
C THR A 10 -1.26 10.42 8.53
N GLU A 11 -1.28 10.12 9.83
CA GLU A 11 -0.23 10.52 10.77
C GLU A 11 1.15 9.96 10.36
N ILE A 12 1.20 8.69 9.96
CA ILE A 12 2.44 8.06 9.48
C ILE A 12 2.93 8.77 8.21
N ALA A 13 2.03 9.10 7.29
CA ALA A 13 2.38 9.80 6.05
C ALA A 13 2.96 11.19 6.31
N GLU A 14 2.35 11.96 7.22
CA GLU A 14 2.84 13.29 7.61
C GLU A 14 4.26 13.22 8.21
N VAL A 15 4.50 12.28 9.13
CA VAL A 15 5.82 12.08 9.75
C VAL A 15 6.85 11.61 8.74
N ALA A 16 6.47 10.74 7.80
CA ALA A 16 7.36 10.27 6.74
C ALA A 16 7.80 11.41 5.83
N VAL A 17 6.85 12.25 5.40
CA VAL A 17 7.12 13.42 4.54
C VAL A 17 8.02 14.43 5.24
N ALA A 18 7.78 14.71 6.52
CA ALA A 18 8.63 15.60 7.33
C ALA A 18 10.09 15.12 7.40
N LYS A 19 10.34 13.82 7.20
CA LYS A 19 11.68 13.20 7.17
C LYS A 19 12.22 12.97 5.75
N GLY A 20 11.52 13.43 4.71
CA GLY A 20 11.91 13.26 3.31
C GLY A 20 11.61 11.88 2.72
N TYR A 21 10.73 11.11 3.37
CA TYR A 21 10.27 9.80 2.88
C TYR A 21 8.84 9.89 2.35
N ALA A 22 8.42 8.86 1.60
CA ALA A 22 7.04 8.67 1.21
C ALA A 22 6.45 7.47 1.95
N ALA A 23 5.20 7.60 2.40
CA ALA A 23 4.41 6.48 2.91
C ALA A 23 3.30 6.16 1.90
N VAL A 24 3.00 4.86 1.76
CA VAL A 24 1.87 4.35 1.00
C VAL A 24 1.11 3.42 1.94
N ASP A 25 -0.15 3.73 2.19
CA ASP A 25 -1.02 2.81 2.90
C ASP A 25 -1.57 1.80 1.90
N ALA A 26 -1.45 0.52 2.24
CA ALA A 26 -1.80 -0.57 1.33
C ALA A 26 -2.28 -1.78 2.12
N PRO A 27 -3.48 -1.72 2.73
CA PRO A 27 -4.11 -2.91 3.28
C PRO A 27 -4.37 -3.94 2.18
N VAL A 28 -4.36 -5.22 2.57
CA VAL A 28 -4.49 -6.35 1.64
C VAL A 28 -5.61 -7.30 2.04
N SER A 29 -6.15 -8.00 1.06
CA SER A 29 -7.07 -9.14 1.23
C SER A 29 -6.55 -10.34 0.44
N GLY A 30 -6.85 -11.56 0.91
CA GLY A 30 -6.42 -12.81 0.27
C GLY A 30 -5.71 -13.81 1.19
N GLY A 31 -5.36 -13.39 2.41
CA GLY A 31 -4.75 -14.26 3.42
C GLY A 31 -3.38 -14.81 3.02
N ASP A 32 -2.91 -15.77 3.80
CA ASP A 32 -1.66 -16.50 3.57
C ASP A 32 -1.66 -17.24 2.22
N HIS A 33 -2.75 -17.91 1.89
CA HIS A 33 -2.87 -18.66 0.63
C HIS A 33 -2.82 -17.75 -0.60
N GLY A 34 -3.46 -16.58 -0.54
CA GLY A 34 -3.39 -15.57 -1.60
C GLY A 34 -1.99 -14.99 -1.74
N ALA A 35 -1.27 -14.77 -0.62
CA ALA A 35 0.11 -14.31 -0.64
C ALA A 35 1.04 -15.32 -1.33
N CYS A 36 0.94 -16.61 -0.96
CA CYS A 36 1.74 -17.68 -1.58
C CYS A 36 1.51 -17.81 -3.10
N LYS A 37 0.33 -17.44 -3.58
CA LYS A 37 -0.04 -17.51 -5.00
C LYS A 37 0.12 -16.19 -5.76
N ALA A 38 0.68 -15.17 -5.13
CA ALA A 38 0.75 -13.83 -5.70
C ALA A 38 -0.62 -13.32 -6.20
N ALA A 39 -1.67 -13.55 -5.42
CA ALA A 39 -3.06 -13.27 -5.75
C ALA A 39 -3.74 -12.35 -4.71
N LEU A 40 -2.96 -11.51 -4.01
CA LEU A 40 -3.50 -10.56 -3.06
C LEU A 40 -4.27 -9.44 -3.76
N SER A 41 -5.40 -9.02 -3.18
CA SER A 41 -6.02 -7.74 -3.50
C SER A 41 -5.39 -6.66 -2.64
N ILE A 42 -4.75 -5.68 -3.28
CA ILE A 42 -3.98 -4.63 -2.61
C ILE A 42 -4.65 -3.27 -2.87
N PHE A 43 -4.94 -2.52 -1.82
CA PHE A 43 -5.65 -1.24 -1.89
C PHE A 43 -4.68 -0.10 -1.55
N ALA A 44 -3.93 0.39 -2.54
CA ALA A 44 -2.83 1.35 -2.32
C ALA A 44 -3.32 2.81 -2.38
N GLY A 45 -3.24 3.53 -1.25
CA GLY A 45 -3.51 4.96 -1.12
C GLY A 45 -2.25 5.78 -0.85
N GLY A 46 -2.29 7.07 -1.19
CA GLY A 46 -1.19 8.02 -1.05
C GLY A 46 -0.74 8.63 -2.38
N ASN A 47 0.45 9.25 -2.40
CA ASN A 47 0.91 9.99 -3.58
C ASN A 47 0.96 9.11 -4.85
N VAL A 48 0.21 9.52 -5.88
CA VAL A 48 0.09 8.79 -7.16
C VAL A 48 1.41 8.45 -7.82
N ALA A 49 2.42 9.34 -7.76
CA ALA A 49 3.71 9.08 -8.37
C ALA A 49 4.48 7.97 -7.62
N VAL A 50 4.34 7.94 -6.30
CA VAL A 50 4.95 6.91 -5.45
C VAL A 50 4.25 5.58 -5.67
N VAL A 51 2.92 5.55 -5.66
CA VAL A 51 2.14 4.32 -5.90
C VAL A 51 2.43 3.77 -7.31
N THR A 52 2.49 4.64 -8.32
CA THR A 52 2.85 4.25 -9.70
C THR A 52 4.24 3.63 -9.76
N ARG A 53 5.22 4.24 -9.07
CA ARG A 53 6.60 3.70 -8.99
C ARG A 53 6.65 2.34 -8.29
N LEU A 54 5.80 2.10 -7.30
CA LEU A 54 5.72 0.83 -6.56
C LEU A 54 4.84 -0.23 -7.27
N THR A 55 4.04 0.16 -8.25
CA THR A 55 3.10 -0.74 -8.96
C THR A 55 3.75 -2.01 -9.51
N PRO A 56 4.98 -1.98 -10.10
CA PRO A 56 5.65 -3.21 -10.53
C PRO A 56 5.91 -4.19 -9.40
N LEU A 57 6.16 -3.72 -8.17
CA LEU A 57 6.38 -4.57 -6.99
C LEU A 57 5.06 -5.15 -6.50
N PHE A 58 3.98 -4.36 -6.49
CA PHE A 58 2.67 -4.89 -6.09
C PHE A 58 2.18 -6.00 -7.02
N LYS A 59 2.49 -5.90 -8.32
CA LYS A 59 2.18 -6.94 -9.32
C LYS A 59 2.85 -8.29 -9.05
N LEU A 60 3.94 -8.32 -8.28
CA LEU A 60 4.58 -9.58 -7.86
C LEU A 60 3.81 -10.28 -6.74
N MET A 61 2.92 -9.57 -6.05
CA MET A 61 2.15 -10.06 -4.91
C MET A 61 0.66 -10.22 -5.22
N GLY A 62 0.15 -9.53 -6.24
CA GLY A 62 -1.24 -9.63 -6.66
C GLY A 62 -1.73 -8.42 -7.46
N ASN A 63 -3.01 -8.10 -7.32
CA ASN A 63 -3.64 -7.00 -8.01
C ASN A 63 -3.72 -5.76 -7.13
N ALA A 64 -3.08 -4.67 -7.58
CA ALA A 64 -3.09 -3.40 -6.87
C ALA A 64 -4.07 -2.41 -7.50
N MET A 65 -4.92 -1.84 -6.66
CA MET A 65 -5.85 -0.79 -7.01
C MET A 65 -5.44 0.51 -6.30
N TYR A 66 -5.38 1.61 -7.05
CA TYR A 66 -5.09 2.91 -6.49
C TYR A 66 -6.33 3.52 -5.84
N MET A 67 -6.20 4.02 -4.61
CA MET A 67 -7.30 4.47 -3.75
C MET A 67 -7.28 5.98 -3.43
N GLY A 68 -6.46 6.77 -4.12
CA GLY A 68 -6.30 8.21 -3.87
C GLY A 68 -5.09 8.52 -3.00
#